data_AF-A0A1X7HBL4-F1
#
_entry.id   AF-A0A1X7HBL4-F1
#
_cell.length_a   1.000
_cell.length_b   1.000
_cell.length_c   1.000
_cell.angle_alpha   90.00
_cell.angle_beta   90.00
_cell.angle_gamma   90.00
#
_symmetry.space_group_name_H-M   'P 1'
#
loop_
_entity.id
_entity.type
_entity.pdbx_description
1 polymer ?
#
loop_
_entity_poly.entity_id
_entity_poly.type
_entity_poly.pdbx_seq_one_letter_code
_entity_poly.pdbx_strand_id
1 'polypeptide(L)' 'MFAAGGDNAEVAKALRVHVRSVQRWRREWAERGEAGLVSKGPASLPKLSDELFVKL' A
#
# COMPACT_ATOMS: atom_id res chain seq x y z
N MET A 1 -0.80 2.10 13.36
CA MET A 1 0.17 2.56 12.33
C MET A 1 -0.13 3.99 11.87
N PHE A 2 -1.27 4.25 11.21
CA PHE A 2 -1.72 5.62 10.91
C PHE A 2 -2.67 6.20 11.96
N ALA A 3 -3.71 5.45 12.35
CA ALA A 3 -4.65 5.83 13.43
C ALA A 3 -3.95 6.03 14.80
N ALA A 4 -2.82 5.35 15.00
CA ALA A 4 -2.00 5.44 16.21
C ALA A 4 -0.99 6.62 16.19
N GLY A 5 -1.00 7.45 15.13
CA GLY A 5 -0.13 8.63 15.04
C GLY A 5 1.35 8.36 14.74
N GLY A 6 1.75 7.14 14.40
CA GLY A 6 3.16 6.78 14.16
C GLY A 6 3.83 7.62 13.05
N ASP A 7 5.13 7.87 13.21
CA ASP A 7 5.88 8.68 12.25
C ASP A 7 6.06 7.93 10.91
N ASN A 8 6.15 8.68 9.82
CA ASN A 8 6.27 8.11 8.48
C ASN A 8 7.53 7.25 8.31
N ALA A 9 8.65 7.58 8.99
CA ALA A 9 9.88 6.80 8.89
C ALA A 9 9.76 5.45 9.61
N GLU A 10 9.11 5.42 10.77
CA GLU A 10 8.84 4.18 11.52
C GLU A 10 7.96 3.24 10.71
N VAL A 11 6.88 3.78 10.13
CA VAL A 11 5.95 3.04 9.27
C VAL A 11 6.66 2.51 8.02
N ALA A 12 7.52 3.34 7.39
CA ALA A 12 8.30 2.95 6.23
C ALA A 12 9.27 1.81 6.54
N LYS A 13 9.98 1.91 7.67
CA LYS A 13 10.91 0.87 8.15
C LYS A 13 10.18 -0.44 8.44
N ALA A 14 9.04 -0.39 9.12
CA ALA A 14 8.26 -1.57 9.47
C ALA A 14 7.72 -2.30 8.23
N LEU A 15 7.24 -1.56 7.23
CA LEU A 15 6.70 -2.14 5.98
C LEU A 15 7.76 -2.38 4.90
N ARG A 16 9.02 -1.96 5.14
CA ARG A 16 10.12 -2.02 4.17
C ARG A 16 9.79 -1.32 2.85
N VAL A 17 9.12 -0.18 2.94
CA VAL A 17 8.78 0.67 1.79
C VAL A 17 9.50 2.00 1.88
N HIS A 18 9.50 2.74 0.78
CA HIS A 18 10.02 4.10 0.79
C HIS A 18 9.10 5.05 1.57
N VAL A 19 9.66 6.03 2.28
CA VAL A 19 8.91 7.03 3.07
C VAL A 19 7.87 7.78 2.22
N ARG A 20 8.18 8.06 0.95
CA ARG A 20 7.24 8.70 0.00
C ARG A 20 5.95 7.88 -0.20
N SER A 21 6.02 6.55 -0.16
CA SER A 21 4.83 5.70 -0.23
C SER A 21 3.93 5.93 0.97
N VAL A 22 4.53 5.99 2.16
CA VAL A 22 3.83 6.25 3.43
C VAL A 22 3.20 7.64 3.46
N GLN A 23 3.92 8.68 3.01
CA GLN A 23 3.38 10.03 2.90
C GLN A 23 2.14 10.09 1.99
N ARG A 24 2.19 9.39 0.84
CA ARG A 24 1.06 9.29 -0.08
C ARG A 24 -0.13 8.61 0.60
N TRP A 25 0.09 7.48 1.26
CA TRP A 25 -0.95 6.75 2.01
C TRP A 25 -1.55 7.57 3.14
N ARG A 26 -0.74 8.35 3.87
CA ARG A 26 -1.22 9.21 4.95
C ARG A 26 -2.16 10.31 4.44
N ARG A 27 -1.92 10.85 3.25
CA ARG A 27 -2.84 11.81 2.60
C ARG A 27 -4.19 11.15 2.27
N GLU A 28 -4.17 9.99 1.60
CA GLU A 28 -5.41 9.28 1.26
C GLU A 28 -6.18 8.84 2.51
N TRP A 29 -5.48 8.42 3.57
CA TRP A 29 -6.07 8.11 4.87
C TRP A 29 -6.70 9.33 5.55
N ALA A 30 -6.06 10.50 5.48
CA ALA A 30 -6.63 11.72 6.07
C ALA A 30 -7.97 12.11 5.43
N GLU A 31 -8.13 11.82 4.13
CA GLU A 31 -9.36 12.13 3.39
C GLU A 31 -10.44 11.05 3.53
N ARG A 32 -10.06 9.77 3.59
CA ARG A 32 -10.99 8.64 3.41
C ARG A 32 -10.91 7.58 4.52
N GLY A 33 -10.08 7.82 5.54
CA GLY A 33 -9.76 6.83 6.56
C GLY A 33 -9.22 5.54 5.95
N GLU A 34 -9.68 4.41 6.46
CA GLU A 34 -9.25 3.08 6.02
C GLU A 34 -9.57 2.78 4.56
N ALA A 35 -10.66 3.32 4.04
CA ALA A 35 -11.01 3.19 2.63
C ALA A 35 -9.94 3.81 1.69
N GLY A 36 -9.14 4.77 2.18
CA GLY A 36 -8.03 5.37 1.44
C GLY A 36 -6.81 4.46 1.27
N LEU A 37 -6.72 3.37 2.05
CA LEU A 37 -5.59 2.43 2.03
C LEU A 37 -5.89 1.13 1.29
N VAL A 38 -7.14 0.91 0.88
CA VAL A 38 -7.52 -0.27 0.09
C VAL A 38 -6.74 -0.29 -1.23
N SER A 39 -6.28 -1.49 -1.62
CA SER A 39 -5.61 -1.68 -2.91
C SER A 39 -6.50 -1.22 -4.06
N LYS A 40 -5.97 -0.40 -4.96
CA LYS A 40 -6.66 0.05 -6.18
C LYS A 40 -6.56 -0.98 -7.31
N GLY A 41 -6.00 -2.16 -7.03
CA GLY A 41 -5.67 -3.17 -8.04
C GLY A 41 -4.27 -2.99 -8.63
N PRO A 42 -3.87 -3.87 -9.55
CA PRO A 42 -2.56 -3.81 -10.18
C PRO A 42 -2.47 -2.60 -11.12
N ALA A 43 -1.25 -2.05 -11.27
CA ALA A 43 -1.02 -0.91 -12.16
C ALA A 43 -1.22 -1.23 -13.65
N SER A 44 -1.13 -2.51 -14.01
CA SER A 44 -1.40 -3.04 -15.35
C SER A 44 -1.97 -4.45 -15.23
N LEU A 45 -2.53 -4.96 -16.32
CA LEU A 45 -2.93 -6.36 -16.38
C LEU A 45 -1.72 -7.27 -16.12
N PRO A 46 -1.85 -8.30 -15.27
CA PRO A 46 -0.84 -9.33 -15.09
C PRO A 46 -0.51 -10.00 -16.43
N LYS A 47 0.76 -10.29 -16.67
CA LYS A 47 1.19 -11.02 -17.87
C LYS A 47 0.84 -12.51 -17.81
N LEU A 48 0.75 -13.05 -16.60
CA LEU A 48 0.38 -14.43 -16.36
C LEU A 48 -1.10 -14.47 -16.04
N SER A 49 -1.83 -15.38 -16.69
CA SER A 49 -3.17 -15.76 -16.23
C SER A 49 -3.07 -16.54 -14.92
N ASP A 50 -4.18 -16.61 -14.19
CA ASP A 50 -4.26 -17.37 -12.95
C ASP A 50 -3.86 -18.85 -13.17
N GLU A 51 -4.26 -19.42 -14.32
CA GLU A 51 -3.89 -20.79 -14.74
C GLU A 51 -2.39 -21.00 -14.92
N LEU A 52 -1.67 -19.98 -15.41
CA LEU A 52 -0.23 -20.01 -15.57
C LEU A 52 0.49 -19.75 -14.23
N PHE A 53 -0.12 -18.95 -13.35
CA PHE A 53 0.43 -18.63 -12.04
C PHE A 53 0.48 -19.84 -11.10
N VAL A 54 -0.51 -20.74 -11.17
CA VAL A 54 -0.58 -21.98 -10.36
C VAL A 54 0.53 -22.99 -10.70
N LYS A 55 1.20 -22.86 -11.85
CA LYS A 55 2.22 -23.80 -12.33
C LYS A 55 3.68 -23.40 -11.98
N LEU A 56 3.87 -22.30 -11.27
CA LEU A 56 5.18 -21.82 -10.78
C LEU A 56 5.56 -22.46 -9.45
#